data_AF-A0A1F5DL95-F1
#
_entry.id   AF-A0A1F5DL95-F1
#
_cell.length_a   1.000
_cell.length_b   1.000
_cell.length_c   1.000
_cell.angle_alpha   90.00
_cell.angle_beta   90.00
_cell.angle_gamma   90.00
#
_symmetry.space_group_name_H-M   'P 1'
#
loop_
_entity.id
_entity.type
_entity.pdbx_description
1 polymer ?
#
loop_
_entity_poly.entity_id
_entity_poly.type
_entity_poly.pdbx_seq_one_letter_code
_entity_poly.pdbx_strand_id
1 'polypeptide(L)' 'MLKNHNFTKILKPFINQWVALSPDGKKVVGNGKTVKLALAQAKKNGEVKPLLTLAADNYAYSVS' A
#
# COMPACT_ATOMS: atom_id res chain seq x y z
N MET A 1 8.35 21.82 -4.28
CA MET A 1 9.25 20.75 -3.79
C MET A 1 8.45 19.45 -3.75
N LEU A 2 8.63 18.55 -4.71
CA LEU A 2 8.06 17.20 -4.64
C LEU A 2 8.85 16.43 -3.55
N LYS A 3 8.25 16.25 -2.37
CA LYS A 3 8.82 15.36 -1.35
C LYS A 3 8.76 13.94 -1.91
N ASN A 4 9.91 13.37 -2.23
CA ASN A 4 10.05 11.96 -2.58
C ASN A 4 9.63 11.11 -1.36
N HIS A 5 8.35 10.74 -1.28
CA HIS A 5 7.88 9.75 -0.33
C HIS A 5 8.38 8.39 -0.81
N ASN A 6 9.46 7.93 -0.18
CA ASN A 6 9.96 6.57 -0.40
C ASN A 6 9.04 5.58 0.33
N PHE A 7 8.12 4.97 -0.43
CA PHE A 7 7.22 3.93 0.09
C PHE A 7 7.91 2.55 0.21
N THR A 8 9.13 2.39 -0.30
CA THR A 8 9.86 1.11 -0.28
C THR A 8 9.99 0.56 1.14
N LYS A 9 10.25 1.42 2.14
CA LYS A 9 10.37 0.96 3.54
C LYS A 9 9.07 0.38 4.10
N ILE A 10 7.93 0.98 3.77
CA ILE A 10 6.63 0.55 4.31
C ILE A 10 6.03 -0.62 3.50
N LEU A 11 6.38 -0.76 2.22
CA LEU A 11 5.85 -1.79 1.33
C LEU A 11 6.72 -3.06 1.27
N LYS A 12 8.03 -2.97 1.59
CA LYS A 12 8.96 -4.12 1.59
C LYS A 12 8.46 -5.37 2.34
N PRO A 13 7.78 -5.27 3.50
CA PRO A 13 7.25 -6.46 4.18
C PRO A 13 6.09 -7.16 3.44
N PHE A 14 5.51 -6.50 2.44
CA PHE A 14 4.27 -6.91 1.77
C PHE A 14 4.50 -7.24 0.29
N ILE A 15 5.73 -7.53 -0.11
CA ILE A 15 6.07 -7.91 -1.49
C ILE A 15 5.11 -8.99 -2.02
N ASN A 16 4.65 -8.82 -3.26
CA ASN A 16 3.68 -9.64 -3.96
C ASN A 16 2.29 -9.69 -3.29
N GLN A 17 1.93 -8.65 -2.54
CA GLN A 17 0.61 -8.48 -1.94
C GLN A 17 -0.02 -7.15 -2.33
N TRP A 18 -1.34 -7.14 -2.34
CA TRP A 18 -2.12 -5.91 -2.32
C TRP A 18 -2.00 -5.26 -0.96
N VAL A 19 -1.78 -3.96 -0.96
CA VAL A 19 -1.60 -3.14 0.23
C VAL A 19 -2.62 -2.00 0.18
N ALA A 20 -3.36 -1.86 1.27
CA ALA A 20 -4.21 -0.72 1.56
C ALA A 20 -3.44 0.23 2.47
N LEU A 21 -3.16 1.43 1.98
CA LEU A 21 -2.53 2.52 2.73
C LEU A 21 -3.59 3.46 3.29
N SER A 22 -3.26 4.16 4.37
CA SER A 22 -4.06 5.29 4.84
C SER A 22 -4.22 6.37 3.77
N PRO A 23 -5.23 7.26 3.90
CA PRO A 23 -5.44 8.36 2.98
C PRO A 23 -4.23 9.29 2.82
N ASP A 24 -3.38 9.40 3.84
CA ASP A 24 -2.14 10.17 3.81
C ASP A 24 -0.92 9.38 3.29
N GLY A 25 -1.10 8.10 2.93
CA GLY A 25 -0.07 7.22 2.37
C GLY A 25 1.01 6.78 3.36
N LYS A 26 0.93 7.14 4.65
CA LYS A 26 2.03 6.95 5.60
C LYS A 26 2.04 5.59 6.31
N LYS A 27 0.90 4.91 6.37
CA LYS A 27 0.76 3.62 7.07
C LYS A 27 0.03 2.61 6.22
N VAL A 28 0.42 1.34 6.38
CA VAL A 28 -0.34 0.20 5.86
C VAL A 28 -1.48 -0.10 6.83
N VAL A 29 -2.71 0.00 6.34
CA VAL A 29 -3.94 -0.29 7.09
C VAL A 29 -4.57 -1.62 6.71
N GLY A 30 -4.07 -2.29 5.67
CA GLY A 30 -4.50 -3.64 5.30
C GLY A 30 -3.61 -4.25 4.22
N ASN A 31 -3.57 -5.58 4.14
CA ASN A 31 -2.84 -6.28 3.08
C ASN A 31 -3.51 -7.61 2.69
N GLY A 32 -3.04 -8.22 1.61
CA GLY A 32 -3.37 -9.60 1.28
C GLY A 32 -3.11 -9.95 -0.18
N LYS A 33 -3.30 -11.22 -0.53
CA LYS A 33 -3.06 -11.72 -1.90
C LYS A 33 -4.03 -11.14 -2.95
N THR A 34 -5.13 -10.54 -2.52
CA THR A 34 -6.15 -9.95 -3.42
C THR A 34 -6.60 -8.59 -2.89
N VAL A 35 -7.11 -7.74 -3.79
CA VAL A 35 -7.71 -6.44 -3.45
C VAL A 35 -8.78 -6.59 -2.37
N LYS A 36 -9.63 -7.61 -2.49
CA LYS A 36 -10.72 -7.89 -1.54
C LYS A 36 -10.20 -8.12 -0.12
N LEU A 37 -9.10 -8.85 0.03
CA LEU A 37 -8.50 -9.12 1.34
C LEU A 37 -7.88 -7.86 1.95
N ALA A 38 -7.15 -7.07 1.15
CA ALA A 38 -6.55 -5.82 1.60
C ALA A 38 -7.63 -4.81 2.06
N LEU A 39 -8.73 -4.69 1.31
CA LEU A 39 -9.87 -3.84 1.70
C LEU A 39 -10.61 -4.36 2.93
N ALA A 40 -10.82 -5.66 3.04
CA ALA A 40 -11.46 -6.26 4.21
C ALA A 40 -10.63 -5.98 5.48
N GLN A 41 -9.30 -6.05 5.39
CA GLN A 41 -8.43 -5.74 6.51
C GLN A 41 -8.39 -4.24 6.83
N ALA A 42 -8.38 -3.38 5.81
CA ALA A 42 -8.49 -1.93 5.99
C ALA A 42 -9.79 -1.55 6.72
N LYS A 43 -10.92 -2.14 6.32
CA LYS A 43 -12.22 -1.94 6.97
C LYS A 43 -12.22 -2.41 8.43
N LYS A 44 -11.61 -3.56 8.73
CA LYS A 44 -11.44 -4.04 10.12
C LYS A 44 -10.63 -3.04 10.97
N ASN A 45 -9.70 -2.33 10.35
CA ASN A 45 -8.88 -1.31 10.98
C ASN A 45 -9.50 0.09 10.97
N GLY A 46 -10.79 0.21 10.61
CA GLY A 46 -11.53 1.47 10.62
C GLY A 46 -11.25 2.41 9.45
N GLU A 47 -10.49 1.97 8.44
CA GLU A 47 -10.22 2.78 7.25
C GLU A 47 -11.27 2.56 6.17
N VAL A 48 -11.93 3.64 5.77
CA VAL A 48 -13.09 3.60 4.84
C VAL A 48 -12.65 3.85 3.40
N LYS A 49 -11.60 4.65 3.19
CA LYS A 49 -11.10 5.02 1.86
C LYS A 49 -9.57 4.88 1.78
N PRO A 50 -9.05 3.65 1.85
CA PRO A 50 -7.62 3.43 1.72
C PRO A 50 -7.14 3.65 0.28
N LEU A 51 -5.87 4.02 0.13
CA LEU A 51 -5.16 4.00 -1.15
C LEU A 51 -4.68 2.57 -1.43
N LEU A 52 -5.07 1.98 -2.54
CA LEU A 52 -4.67 0.63 -2.92
C LEU A 52 -3.46 0.63 -3.84
N THR A 53 -2.48 -0.20 -3.52
CA THR A 53 -1.31 -0.43 -4.38
C THR A 53 -0.87 -1.88 -4.30
N LEU A 54 -0.33 -2.41 -5.39
CA LEU A 54 0.39 -3.67 -5.39
C LEU A 54 1.83 -3.40 -4.93
N ALA A 55 2.29 -4.09 -3.90
CA ALA A 55 3.69 -4.06 -3.50
C ALA A 55 4.48 -5.02 -4.42
N ALA A 56 4.84 -4.54 -5.60
CA ALA A 56 5.65 -5.31 -6.55
C ALA A 56 7.07 -5.53 -6.01
N ASP A 57 7.65 -6.69 -6.35
CA ASP A 57 9.04 -7.04 -5.99
C ASP A 57 10.06 -6.08 -6.63
N ASN A 58 9.71 -5.53 -7.80
CA ASN A 58 10.46 -4.47 -8.48
C ASN A 58 9.74 -3.13 -8.35
N TYR A 59 10.17 -2.29 -7.40
CA TYR A 59 9.80 -0.86 -7.33
C TYR A 59 10.41 -0.02 -8.47
N ALA A 60 10.98 -0.67 -9.49
CA ALA A 60 11.61 -0.04 -10.64
C ALA A 60 10.59 0.28 -11.76
N TYR A 61 9.55 1.05 -11.44
CA TYR A 61 8.62 1.71 -12.38
C TYR A 61 7.98 2.88 -11.59
N SER A 62 7.99 4.16 -11.96
CA SER A 62 8.49 4.89 -13.12
C SER A 62 8.62 6.38 -12.73
N VAL A 63 9.71 7.02 -13.12
CA VAL A 63 9.67 8.37 -13.70
C VAL A 63 10.53 8.29 -14.95
N SER A 64 9.86 8.03 -16.07
CA SER A 64 10.32 8.43 -17.40
C SER A 64 10.26 9.95 -17.50
#